data_AF-A0A9D1JTG3-F1
#
_entry.id   AF-A0A9D1JTG3-F1
#
_cell.length_a   1.000
_cell.length_b   1.000
_cell.length_c   1.000
_cell.angle_alpha   90.00
_cell.angle_beta   90.00
_cell.angle_gamma   90.00
#
_symmetry.space_group_name_H-M   'P 1'
#
loop_
_entity.id
_entity.type
_entity.pdbx_description
1 polymer ?
#
loop_
_entity_poly.entity_id
_entity_poly.type
_entity_poly.pdbx_seq_one_letter_code
_entity_poly.pdbx_strand_id
1 'polypeptide(L)'
;MTPGEKFGHSIRCLRLISGFTQEEVANSLQISQTNLRRIELGHGNPRYNTVTDLVNFLATKITGVPQKIELFKLEEFVEELIVWRYRLVPETAYREEIGWFPTFGIMVEERWKGEWKVREDQTIHDVMLDGARATELVAQLNEYHVSPLHLWEILEDLL
;
A
#
# COMPACT_ATOMS: atom_id res chain seq x y z
N MET A 1 -21.01 -2.24 12.29
CA MET A 1 -20.12 -3.41 12.21
C MET A 1 -20.01 -4.05 13.59
N THR A 2 -20.10 -5.37 13.67
CA THR A 2 -19.82 -6.17 14.86
C THR A 2 -18.31 -6.17 15.17
N PRO A 3 -17.88 -6.58 16.39
CA PRO A 3 -16.45 -6.71 16.71
C PRO A 3 -15.69 -7.63 15.73
N GLY A 4 -16.30 -8.74 15.32
CA GLY A 4 -15.71 -9.65 14.33
C GLY A 4 -15.55 -9.00 12.95
N GLU A 5 -16.53 -8.21 12.51
CA GLU A 5 -16.46 -7.47 11.25
C GLU A 5 -15.38 -6.38 11.28
N LYS A 6 -15.23 -5.66 12.40
CA LYS A 6 -14.15 -4.68 12.56
C LYS A 6 -12.78 -5.34 12.51
N PHE A 7 -12.62 -6.43 13.25
CA PHE A 7 -11.39 -7.20 13.26
C PHE A 7 -11.03 -7.75 11.87
N GLY A 8 -12.00 -8.35 11.17
CA GLY A 8 -11.84 -8.83 9.79
C GLY A 8 -11.49 -7.70 8.82
N HIS A 9 -12.11 -6.54 8.98
CA HIS A 9 -11.80 -5.36 8.18
C HIS A 9 -10.35 -4.89 8.38
N SER A 10 -9.83 -4.89 9.61
CA SER A 10 -8.44 -4.53 9.89
C SER A 10 -7.45 -5.48 9.22
N ILE A 11 -7.71 -6.80 9.24
CA ILE A 11 -6.91 -7.78 8.50
C ILE A 11 -6.93 -7.50 7.00
N ARG A 12 -8.11 -7.24 6.44
CA ARG A 12 -8.24 -6.90 5.02
C ARG A 12 -7.46 -5.64 4.67
N CYS A 13 -7.51 -4.61 5.53
CA CYS A 13 -6.74 -3.39 5.38
C CYS A 13 -5.24 -3.69 5.34
N LEU A 14 -4.71 -4.44 6.31
CA LEU A 14 -3.30 -4.83 6.31
C LEU A 14 -2.92 -5.58 5.03
N ARG A 15 -3.75 -6.52 4.58
CA ARG A 15 -3.50 -7.26 3.34
C ARG A 15 -3.42 -6.34 2.13
N LEU A 16 -4.41 -5.48 1.97
CA LEU A 16 -4.47 -4.55 0.84
C LEU A 16 -3.33 -3.53 0.87
N ILE A 17 -2.93 -3.08 2.05
CA ILE A 17 -1.73 -2.24 2.20
C ILE A 17 -0.55 -3.04 1.70
N SER A 18 -0.24 -4.20 2.29
CA SER A 18 0.93 -5.03 1.94
C SER A 18 1.02 -5.55 0.48
N GLY A 19 0.09 -5.20 -0.40
CA GLY A 19 0.12 -5.55 -1.82
C GLY A 19 -0.38 -6.96 -2.16
N PHE A 20 -0.77 -7.77 -1.17
CA PHE A 20 -1.12 -9.16 -1.40
C PHE A 20 -2.59 -9.38 -1.78
N THR A 21 -2.82 -10.33 -2.69
CA THR A 21 -4.12 -10.94 -2.92
C THR A 21 -4.48 -11.93 -1.80
N GLN A 22 -5.76 -12.31 -1.69
CA GLN A 22 -6.17 -13.35 -0.73
C GLN A 22 -5.50 -14.70 -1.02
N GLU A 23 -5.25 -15.02 -2.28
CA GLU A 23 -4.62 -16.27 -2.69
C GLU A 23 -3.16 -16.34 -2.25
N GLU A 24 -2.39 -15.27 -2.47
CA GLU A 24 -0.97 -15.23 -2.11
C GLU A 24 -0.75 -15.32 -0.59
N VAL A 25 -1.59 -14.64 0.21
CA VAL A 25 -1.55 -14.77 1.68
C VAL A 25 -1.90 -16.18 2.12
N ALA A 26 -2.96 -16.75 1.53
CA ALA A 26 -3.41 -18.09 1.84
C ALA A 26 -2.31 -19.13 1.59
N ASN A 27 -1.65 -19.03 0.43
CA ASN A 27 -0.51 -19.87 0.07
C ASN A 27 0.68 -19.67 1.02
N SER A 28 1.02 -18.41 1.34
CA SER A 28 2.15 -18.08 2.23
C SER A 28 1.99 -18.63 3.64
N LEU A 29 0.75 -18.67 4.16
CA LEU A 29 0.43 -19.13 5.51
C LEU A 29 -0.15 -20.55 5.55
N GLN A 30 -0.19 -21.23 4.40
CA GLN A 30 -0.76 -22.58 4.27
C GLN A 30 -2.20 -22.70 4.83
N ILE A 31 -3.02 -21.68 4.60
CA ILE A 31 -4.45 -21.67 4.93
C ILE A 31 -5.28 -21.64 3.65
N SER A 32 -6.58 -21.95 3.73
CA SER A 32 -7.43 -21.82 2.55
C SER A 32 -7.83 -20.37 2.29
N GLN A 33 -7.87 -19.97 1.01
CA GLN A 33 -8.35 -18.65 0.58
C GLN A 33 -9.80 -18.40 1.07
N THR A 34 -10.66 -19.42 1.03
CA THR A 34 -12.03 -19.35 1.56
C THR A 34 -12.05 -19.04 3.06
N ASN A 35 -11.16 -19.64 3.85
CA ASN A 35 -11.05 -19.33 5.27
C ASN A 35 -10.59 -17.89 5.48
N LEU A 36 -9.54 -17.43 4.79
CA LEU A 36 -9.08 -16.04 4.84
C LEU A 36 -10.20 -15.05 4.49
N ARG A 37 -10.95 -15.32 3.41
CA ARG A 37 -12.10 -14.49 3.01
C ARG A 37 -13.16 -14.41 4.11
N ARG A 38 -13.47 -15.51 4.79
CA ARG A 38 -14.42 -15.51 5.91
C ARG A 38 -13.91 -14.73 7.11
N ILE A 39 -12.61 -14.83 7.40
CA ILE A 39 -11.94 -14.04 8.45
C ILE A 39 -12.06 -12.55 8.14
N GLU A 40 -11.73 -12.14 6.92
CA GLU A 40 -11.81 -10.73 6.48
C GLU A 40 -13.24 -10.15 6.52
N LEU A 41 -14.26 -11.00 6.35
CA LEU A 41 -15.67 -10.61 6.49
C LEU A 41 -16.17 -10.62 7.95
N GLY A 42 -15.36 -11.06 8.91
CA GLY A 42 -15.78 -11.21 10.31
C GLY A 42 -16.75 -12.38 10.55
N HIS A 43 -16.86 -13.31 9.60
CA HIS A 43 -17.72 -14.50 9.67
C HIS A 43 -16.93 -15.81 9.88
N GLY A 44 -15.61 -15.70 10.03
CA GLY A 44 -14.72 -16.80 10.36
C GLY A 44 -14.65 -17.02 11.87
N ASN A 45 -14.34 -18.25 12.27
CA ASN A 45 -13.93 -18.58 13.64
C ASN A 45 -12.51 -19.17 13.60
N PRO A 46 -11.49 -18.37 13.23
CA PRO A 46 -10.12 -18.86 13.10
C PRO A 46 -9.52 -19.16 14.47
N ARG A 47 -8.51 -20.02 14.48
CA ARG A 47 -7.70 -20.25 15.69
C ARG A 47 -6.87 -19.00 15.98
N TYR A 48 -6.61 -18.74 17.27
CA TYR A 48 -5.77 -17.63 17.71
C TYR A 48 -4.44 -17.57 16.95
N ASN A 49 -3.71 -18.69 16.88
CA ASN A 49 -2.42 -18.77 16.17
C ASN A 49 -2.55 -18.37 14.70
N THR A 50 -3.57 -18.84 13.99
CA THR A 50 -3.81 -18.49 12.57
C THR A 50 -3.96 -16.98 12.39
N VAL A 51 -4.65 -16.32 13.31
CA VAL A 51 -4.86 -14.88 13.26
C VAL A 51 -3.58 -14.12 13.61
N THR A 52 -2.85 -14.57 14.62
CA THR A 52 -1.57 -13.97 15.02
C THR A 52 -0.53 -14.08 13.91
N ASP A 53 -0.42 -15.25 13.28
CA ASP A 53 0.49 -15.47 12.15
C ASP A 53 0.13 -14.57 10.96
N LEU A 54 -1.16 -14.44 10.67
CA LEU A 54 -1.67 -13.55 9.62
C LEU A 54 -1.35 -12.08 9.87
N VAL A 55 -1.65 -11.58 11.07
CA VAL A 55 -1.39 -10.19 11.44
C VAL A 55 0.10 -9.90 11.41
N ASN A 56 0.92 -10.77 12.00
CA ASN A 56 2.37 -10.57 12.05
C ASN A 56 3.00 -10.64 10.65
N PHE A 57 2.57 -11.59 9.81
CA PHE A 57 3.04 -11.70 8.43
C PHE A 57 2.76 -10.40 7.66
N LEU A 58 1.52 -9.93 7.67
CA LEU A 58 1.12 -8.72 6.93
C LEU A 58 1.79 -7.47 7.49
N ALA A 59 1.81 -7.29 8.82
CA ALA A 59 2.45 -6.14 9.43
C ALA A 59 3.97 -6.11 9.22
N THR A 60 4.63 -7.27 9.18
CA THR A 60 6.05 -7.38 8.85
C THR A 60 6.31 -6.98 7.39
N LYS A 61 5.40 -7.33 6.47
CA LYS A 61 5.51 -6.90 5.07
C LYS A 61 5.40 -5.39 4.90
N ILE A 62 4.59 -4.73 5.71
CA ILE A 62 4.41 -3.28 5.67
C ILE A 62 5.59 -2.55 6.35
N THR A 63 6.00 -3.02 7.53
CA THR A 63 6.98 -2.30 8.36
C THR A 63 8.43 -2.71 8.12
N GLY A 64 8.67 -3.79 7.37
CA GLY A 64 10.00 -4.37 7.12
C GLY A 64 10.62 -5.07 8.34
N VAL A 65 10.00 -5.02 9.52
CA VAL A 65 10.50 -5.62 10.74
C VAL A 65 9.46 -6.54 11.39
N PRO A 66 9.87 -7.64 12.04
CA PRO A 66 8.93 -8.53 12.73
C PRO A 66 8.10 -7.78 13.76
N GLN A 67 6.77 -7.84 13.60
CA GLN A 67 5.82 -7.25 14.53
C GLN A 67 5.24 -8.32 15.46
N LYS A 68 4.91 -7.93 16.69
CA LYS A 68 4.15 -8.77 17.63
C LYS A 68 2.95 -7.97 18.14
N ILE A 69 1.92 -7.89 17.31
CA ILE A 69 0.76 -7.07 17.58
C ILE A 69 -0.21 -7.83 18.48
N GLU A 70 -0.58 -7.21 19.60
CA GLU A 70 -1.68 -7.70 20.41
C GLU A 70 -3.00 -7.53 19.64
N LEU A 71 -3.74 -8.61 19.40
CA LEU A 71 -4.90 -8.61 18.49
C LEU A 71 -5.98 -7.57 18.85
N PHE A 72 -6.12 -7.22 20.14
CA PHE A 72 -7.07 -6.20 20.58
C PHE A 72 -6.64 -4.76 20.27
N LYS A 73 -5.37 -4.55 19.92
CA LYS A 73 -4.82 -3.26 19.43
C LYS A 73 -4.73 -3.21 17.91
N LEU A 74 -5.22 -4.22 17.21
CA LEU A 74 -5.09 -4.30 15.75
C LEU A 74 -5.78 -3.12 15.05
N GLU A 75 -6.94 -2.69 15.55
CA GLU A 75 -7.66 -1.52 15.02
C GLU A 75 -6.80 -0.25 15.15
N GLU A 76 -6.29 0.03 16.36
CA GLU A 76 -5.40 1.16 16.65
C GLU A 76 -4.14 1.12 15.78
N PHE A 77 -3.47 -0.03 15.68
CA PHE A 77 -2.30 -0.20 14.82
C PHE A 77 -2.60 0.14 13.35
N VAL A 78 -3.73 -0.33 12.81
CA VAL A 78 -4.12 -0.03 11.42
C VAL A 78 -4.44 1.44 11.22
N GLU A 79 -5.01 2.12 12.21
CA GLU A 79 -5.29 3.55 12.15
C GLU A 79 -4.01 4.40 12.23
N GLU A 80 -3.02 3.97 13.00
CA GLU A 80 -1.75 4.68 13.20
C GLU A 80 -0.72 4.44 12.10
N LEU A 81 -0.89 3.37 11.29
CA LEU A 81 -0.02 3.08 10.16
C LEU A 81 -0.05 4.22 9.13
N ILE A 82 1.08 4.92 9.02
CA ILE A 82 1.35 5.84 7.91
C ILE A 82 1.71 4.99 6.70
N VAL A 83 0.92 5.11 5.63
CA VAL A 83 1.13 4.37 4.38
C VAL A 83 1.20 5.36 3.24
N TRP A 84 2.21 5.22 2.39
CA TRP A 84 2.34 6.03 1.19
C TRP A 84 1.82 5.27 -0.02
N ARG A 85 1.14 6.01 -0.91
CA ARG A 85 0.84 5.52 -2.25
C ARG A 85 1.11 6.62 -3.27
N TYR A 86 1.32 6.18 -4.49
CA TYR A 86 1.73 6.98 -5.62
C TYR A 86 0.75 6.77 -6.76
N ARG A 87 0.38 7.86 -7.43
CA ARG A 87 -0.46 7.82 -8.63
C ARG A 87 0.27 8.51 -9.76
N LEU A 88 0.22 7.89 -10.92
CA LEU A 88 0.67 8.51 -12.16
C LEU A 88 -0.33 9.60 -12.57
N VAL A 89 0.18 10.79 -12.89
CA VAL A 89 -0.61 11.92 -13.39
C VAL A 89 -0.16 12.22 -14.81
N PRO A 90 -0.99 11.95 -15.83
CA PRO A 90 -0.71 12.39 -17.19
C PRO A 90 -0.74 13.92 -17.27
N GLU A 91 0.30 14.49 -17.84
CA GLU A 91 0.54 15.92 -17.95
C GLU A 91 0.93 16.28 -19.40
N THR A 92 0.99 17.58 -19.68
CA THR A 92 1.46 18.12 -20.95
C THR A 92 2.42 19.27 -20.71
N ALA A 93 3.62 19.17 -21.29
CA ALA A 93 4.63 20.20 -21.25
C ALA A 93 4.83 20.83 -22.62
N TYR A 94 5.37 22.05 -22.64
CA TYR A 94 5.71 22.78 -23.86
C TYR A 94 7.20 23.11 -23.88
N ARG A 95 7.84 22.91 -25.03
CA ARG A 95 9.18 23.43 -25.33
C ARG A 95 9.20 24.05 -26.72
N GLU A 96 9.93 25.14 -26.88
CA GLU A 96 9.93 25.93 -28.13
C GLU A 96 10.36 25.10 -29.34
N GLU A 97 11.25 24.12 -29.15
CA GLU A 97 11.83 23.33 -30.24
C GLU A 97 10.89 22.22 -30.74
N ILE A 98 10.01 21.70 -29.88
CA ILE A 98 9.21 20.49 -30.15
C ILE A 98 7.71 20.69 -29.94
N GLY A 99 7.28 21.85 -29.44
CA GLY A 99 5.89 22.15 -29.13
C GLY A 99 5.38 21.43 -27.89
N TRP A 100 4.09 21.09 -27.88
CA TRP A 100 3.44 20.36 -26.80
C TRP A 100 3.74 18.86 -26.88
N PHE A 101 4.14 18.27 -25.76
CA PHE A 101 4.39 16.84 -25.66
C PHE A 101 3.86 16.29 -24.33
N PRO A 102 3.46 15.00 -24.30
CA PRO A 102 3.00 14.37 -23.08
C PRO A 102 4.16 14.13 -22.11
N THR A 103 3.84 14.21 -20.84
CA THR A 103 4.75 13.93 -19.73
C THR A 103 3.95 13.31 -18.59
N PHE A 104 4.62 12.76 -17.60
CA PHE A 104 4.00 12.06 -16.51
C PHE A 104 4.56 12.52 -15.17
N GLY A 105 3.70 13.10 -14.34
CA GLY A 105 3.97 13.40 -12.94
C GLY A 105 3.66 12.22 -12.01
N ILE A 106 4.17 12.30 -10.79
CA ILE A 106 3.91 11.36 -9.70
C ILE A 106 3.26 12.13 -8.54
N MET A 107 1.98 11.84 -8.31
CA MET A 107 1.24 12.37 -7.17
C MET A 107 1.43 11.48 -5.95
N VAL A 108 1.73 12.11 -4.83
CA VAL A 108 1.95 11.45 -3.55
C VAL A 108 0.70 11.55 -2.70
N GLU A 109 0.30 10.43 -2.12
CA GLU A 109 -0.78 10.37 -1.15
C GLU A 109 -0.31 9.65 0.12
N GLU A 110 -0.70 10.21 1.25
CA GLU A 110 -0.47 9.62 2.56
C GLU A 110 -1.78 9.09 3.12
N ARG A 111 -1.72 7.93 3.76
CA ARG A 111 -2.79 7.46 4.65
C ARG A 111 -2.42 7.86 6.06
N TRP A 112 -3.27 8.68 6.68
CA TRP A 112 -3.12 9.08 8.08
C TRP A 112 -4.46 8.94 8.79
N LYS A 113 -4.47 8.25 9.93
CA LYS A 113 -5.70 7.96 10.70
C LYS A 113 -6.80 7.33 9.84
N GLY A 114 -6.40 6.41 8.96
CA GLY A 114 -7.30 5.69 8.08
C GLY A 114 -7.75 6.44 6.81
N GLU A 115 -7.51 7.75 6.69
CA GLU A 115 -7.91 8.57 5.54
C GLU A 115 -6.75 8.82 4.57
N TRP A 116 -7.03 8.79 3.27
CA TRP A 116 -6.07 9.17 2.24
C TRP A 116 -6.11 10.67 1.99
N LYS A 117 -4.94 11.31 2.00
CA LYS A 117 -4.76 12.72 1.72
C LYS A 117 -3.69 12.91 0.65
N VAL A 118 -3.99 13.77 -0.32
CA VAL A 118 -3.00 14.19 -1.32
C VAL A 118 -1.99 15.10 -0.65
N ARG A 119 -0.71 14.85 -0.93
CA ARG A 119 0.41 15.68 -0.49
C ARG A 119 0.91 16.50 -1.68
N GLU A 120 0.19 17.57 -1.96
CA GLU A 120 0.51 18.54 -3.02
C GLU A 120 1.96 19.03 -2.91
N ASP A 121 2.48 19.18 -1.69
CA ASP A 121 3.86 19.60 -1.40
C ASP A 121 4.94 18.57 -1.79
N GLN A 122 4.54 17.32 -2.03
CA GLN A 122 5.42 16.20 -2.37
C GLN A 122 5.16 15.67 -3.79
N THR A 123 4.10 16.13 -4.46
CA THR A 123 3.79 15.75 -5.85
C THR A 123 4.88 16.29 -6.77
N ILE A 124 5.41 15.42 -7.63
CA ILE A 124 6.48 15.76 -8.57
C ILE A 124 5.89 15.78 -9.97
N HIS A 125 6.03 16.91 -10.65
CA HIS A 125 5.56 17.09 -12.02
C HIS A 125 6.66 16.75 -13.03
N ASP A 126 6.26 16.49 -14.27
CA ASP A 126 7.19 16.33 -15.39
C ASP A 126 8.31 15.28 -15.20
N VAL A 127 8.01 14.17 -14.51
CA VAL A 127 9.02 13.17 -14.09
C VAL A 127 9.52 12.33 -15.26
N MET A 128 8.63 11.86 -16.15
CA MET A 128 9.01 10.98 -17.25
C MET A 128 8.21 11.26 -18.52
N LEU A 129 8.80 10.94 -19.68
CA LEU A 129 8.12 10.95 -20.98
C LEU A 129 7.55 9.58 -21.37
N ASP A 130 8.13 8.49 -20.85
CA ASP A 130 7.72 7.12 -21.13
C ASP A 130 6.68 6.65 -20.10
N GLY A 131 5.42 6.57 -20.54
CA GLY A 131 4.31 6.16 -19.69
C GLY A 131 4.39 4.70 -19.21
N ALA A 132 5.06 3.80 -19.95
CA ALA A 132 5.22 2.41 -19.52
C ALA A 132 6.20 2.30 -18.35
N ARG A 133 7.37 2.97 -18.47
CA ARG A 133 8.36 3.03 -17.38
C ARG A 133 7.81 3.77 -16.16
N ALA A 134 7.04 4.84 -16.37
CA ALA A 134 6.45 5.60 -15.28
C ALA A 134 5.37 4.77 -14.53
N THR A 135 4.61 3.95 -15.25
CA THR A 135 3.65 3.01 -14.64
C THR A 135 4.36 1.94 -13.82
N GLU A 136 5.45 1.36 -14.35
CA GLU A 136 6.25 0.36 -13.65
C GLU A 136 6.88 0.93 -12.37
N LEU A 137 7.43 2.14 -12.44
CA LEU A 137 7.97 2.83 -11.28
C LEU A 137 6.91 3.04 -10.19
N VAL A 138 5.74 3.57 -10.55
CA VAL A 138 4.63 3.79 -9.61
C VAL A 138 4.17 2.46 -8.98
N ALA A 139 4.16 1.37 -9.75
CA ALA A 139 3.85 0.04 -9.21
C ALA A 139 4.87 -0.39 -8.14
N GLN A 140 6.16 -0.23 -8.40
CA GLN A 140 7.23 -0.57 -7.45
C GLN A 140 7.19 0.33 -6.19
N LEU A 141 7.01 1.64 -6.34
CA LEU A 141 6.88 2.56 -5.21
C LEU A 141 5.71 2.20 -4.30
N ASN A 142 4.59 1.76 -4.89
CA ASN A 142 3.40 1.31 -4.17
C ASN A 142 3.60 -0.06 -3.51
N GLU A 143 4.28 -0.99 -4.17
CA GLU A 143 4.59 -2.31 -3.62
C GLU A 143 5.39 -2.20 -2.32
N TYR A 144 6.32 -1.26 -2.26
CA TYR A 144 7.20 -1.06 -1.10
C TYR A 144 6.76 0.07 -0.17
N HIS A 145 5.62 0.73 -0.42
CA HIS A 145 5.17 1.94 0.31
C HIS A 145 6.28 2.94 0.58
N VAL A 146 7.10 3.20 -0.43
CA VAL A 146 8.29 4.02 -0.30
C VAL A 146 7.92 5.35 0.36
N SER A 147 8.73 5.81 1.32
CA SER A 147 8.53 7.15 1.90
C SER A 147 8.92 8.22 0.87
N PRO A 148 8.17 9.33 0.75
CA PRO A 148 8.52 10.44 -0.15
C PRO A 148 9.90 11.04 0.13
N LEU A 149 10.43 10.85 1.35
CA LEU A 149 11.80 11.22 1.69
C LEU A 149 12.84 10.56 0.76
N HIS A 150 12.57 9.32 0.32
CA HIS A 150 13.44 8.55 -0.58
C HIS A 150 13.02 8.65 -2.05
N LEU A 151 11.88 9.29 -2.34
CA LEU A 151 11.36 9.37 -3.71
C LEU A 151 12.34 10.10 -4.63
N TRP A 152 12.90 11.22 -4.16
CA TRP A 152 13.88 11.99 -4.94
C TRP A 152 15.15 11.21 -5.24
N GLU A 153 15.69 10.47 -4.26
CA GLU A 153 16.88 9.62 -4.45
C GLU A 153 16.63 8.57 -5.54
N ILE A 154 15.46 7.92 -5.53
CA ILE A 154 15.08 6.92 -6.54
C ILE A 154 14.92 7.56 -7.92
N LEU A 155 14.34 8.76 -8.00
CA LEU A 155 14.13 9.44 -9.28
C LEU A 155 15.45 9.93 -9.88
N GLU A 156 16.38 10.42 -9.07
CA GLU A 156 17.72 10.81 -9.52
C GLU A 156 18.50 9.62 -10.08
N ASP A 157 18.39 8.43 -9.49
CA ASP A 157 19.04 7.22 -9.98
C ASP A 157 18.47 6.71 -11.33
N LEU A 158 17.27 7.16 -11.72
CA LEU A 158 16.55 6.68 -12.90
C LEU A 158 16.64 7.62 -14.12
N LEU A 159 17.08 8.87 -13.93
CA LEU A 159 17.14 9.94 -14.94
C LEU A 159 18.56 10.22 -15.41
#